data_AF-A0A6I7Z5S7-F1
#
_entry.id   AF-A0A6I7Z5S7-F1
#
_cell.length_a   1.000
_cell.length_b   1.000
_cell.length_c   1.000
_cell.angle_alpha   90.00
_cell.angle_beta   90.00
_cell.angle_gamma   90.00
#
_symmetry.space_group_name_H-M   'P 1'
#
loop_
_entity.id
_entity.type
_entity.pdbx_description
1 polymer ?
#
loop_
_entity_poly.entity_id
_entity_poly.type
_entity_poly.pdbx_seq_one_letter_code
_entity_poly.pdbx_strand_id
1 'polypeptide(L)'
;MPGHPPVAGSFAVAAAHDGVEGRNPLVAPMTQERALTGGREVFGEPGKPGGVTVERDGPVVRAELVRHGIASGEVRGAILAV
;
A
#
# COMPACT_ATOMS: atom_id res chain seq x y z
N MET A 1 -8.95 15.43 -1.43
CA MET A 1 -9.69 15.99 -2.58
C MET A 1 -10.72 14.95 -3.02
N PRO A 2 -12.02 15.28 -3.08
CA PRO A 2 -13.01 14.42 -3.74
C PRO A 2 -12.53 14.04 -5.15
N GLY A 3 -12.66 12.77 -5.52
CA GLY A 3 -12.34 12.29 -6.89
C GLY A 3 -10.95 11.69 -7.12
N HIS A 4 -10.04 11.67 -6.14
CA HIS A 4 -8.77 10.93 -6.28
C HIS A 4 -8.90 9.53 -5.67
N PRO A 5 -8.49 8.46 -6.39
CA PRO A 5 -8.52 7.11 -5.85
C PRO A 5 -7.62 7.02 -4.61
N PRO A 6 -7.99 6.19 -3.61
CA PRO A 6 -7.13 5.98 -2.46
C PRO A 6 -5.83 5.31 -2.90
N VAL A 7 -4.71 5.84 -2.39
CA VAL A 7 -3.39 5.23 -2.61
C VAL A 7 -3.01 4.50 -1.34
N ALA A 8 -2.59 3.25 -1.52
CA ALA A 8 -2.17 2.37 -0.44
C ALA A 8 -0.86 1.68 -0.81
N GLY A 9 -0.05 1.43 0.21
CA GLY A 9 1.07 0.50 0.15
C GLY A 9 0.84 -0.65 1.12
N SER A 10 1.49 -1.79 0.91
CA SER A 10 1.36 -2.93 1.82
C SER A 10 2.69 -3.67 1.95
N PHE A 11 3.03 -4.02 3.19
CA PHE A 11 4.03 -5.03 3.50
C PHE A 11 3.31 -6.27 4.00
N ALA A 12 3.41 -7.35 3.25
CA ALA A 12 2.70 -8.59 3.49
C ALA A 12 3.62 -9.80 3.32
N VAL A 13 3.32 -10.87 4.04
CA VAL A 13 4.05 -12.14 3.93
C VAL A 13 3.18 -13.17 3.22
N ALA A 14 3.80 -14.07 2.45
CA ALA A 14 3.10 -15.26 1.99
C ALA A 14 2.74 -16.12 3.22
N ALA A 15 1.50 -16.54 3.30
CA ALA A 15 0.98 -17.32 4.42
C ALA A 15 -0.13 -18.27 3.94
N ALA A 16 -0.46 -19.26 4.76
CA ALA A 16 -1.62 -20.12 4.55
C ALA A 16 -2.46 -20.22 5.83
N HIS A 17 -3.78 -20.28 5.68
CA HIS A 17 -4.73 -20.50 6.76
C HIS A 17 -5.69 -21.61 6.35
N ASP A 18 -5.79 -22.67 7.15
CA ASP A 18 -6.61 -23.86 6.83
C ASP A 18 -6.37 -24.43 5.41
N GLY A 19 -5.12 -24.41 4.96
CA GLY A 19 -4.72 -24.90 3.64
C GLY A 19 -4.96 -23.93 2.47
N VAL A 20 -5.51 -22.74 2.73
CA VAL A 20 -5.70 -21.69 1.71
C VAL A 20 -4.50 -20.76 1.69
N GLU A 21 -3.80 -20.69 0.56
CA GLU A 21 -2.68 -19.77 0.35
C GLU A 21 -3.14 -18.32 0.15
N GLY A 22 -2.34 -17.38 0.64
CA GLY A 22 -2.60 -15.96 0.45
C GLY A 22 -1.45 -15.08 0.92
N ARG A 23 -1.76 -13.79 1.04
CA ARG A 23 -0.84 -12.78 1.56
C ARG A 23 -1.43 -12.21 2.84
N ASN A 24 -0.75 -12.42 3.96
CA ASN A 24 -1.13 -11.81 5.24
C ASN A 24 -0.51 -10.41 5.34
N PRO A 25 -1.29 -9.33 5.26
CA PRO A 25 -0.77 -7.97 5.41
C PRO A 25 -0.34 -7.74 6.86
N LEU A 26 0.87 -7.21 7.06
CA LEU A 26 1.39 -6.84 8.37
C LEU A 26 1.21 -5.34 8.62
N VAL A 27 1.40 -4.52 7.59
CA VAL A 27 1.15 -3.07 7.64
C VAL A 27 0.70 -2.57 6.27
N ALA A 28 -0.30 -1.68 6.28
CA ALA A 28 -0.80 -1.03 5.07
C ALA A 28 -0.94 0.48 5.26
N PRO A 29 0.06 1.30 4.90
CA PRO A 29 -0.07 2.76 4.89
C PRO A 29 -1.08 3.22 3.84
N MET A 30 -1.98 4.14 4.23
CA MET A 30 -3.01 4.69 3.36
C MET A 30 -3.16 6.19 3.56
N THR A 31 -3.45 6.90 2.46
CA THR A 31 -3.50 8.37 2.44
C THR A 31 -4.83 8.96 2.91
N GLN A 32 -5.94 8.20 2.91
CA GLN A 32 -7.28 8.71 3.23
C GLN A 32 -7.93 7.94 4.39
N GLU A 33 -8.42 8.68 5.39
CA GLU A 33 -9.08 8.11 6.57
C GLU A 33 -10.30 7.27 6.21
N ARG A 34 -11.10 7.71 5.23
CA ARG A 34 -12.30 6.96 4.80
C ARG A 34 -11.96 5.53 4.36
N ALA A 35 -10.84 5.34 3.67
CA ALA A 35 -10.41 4.02 3.21
C ALA A 35 -9.90 3.16 4.39
N LEU A 36 -9.25 3.78 5.39
CA LEU A 36 -8.80 3.13 6.61
C LEU A 36 -9.95 2.60 7.45
N THR A 37 -10.97 3.43 7.71
CA THR A 37 -12.13 3.04 8.51
C THR A 37 -12.86 1.88 7.87
N GLY A 38 -13.19 1.98 6.57
CA GLY A 38 -13.86 0.90 5.84
C GLY A 38 -13.06 -0.40 5.84
N GLY A 39 -11.76 -0.34 5.56
CA GLY A 39 -10.88 -1.52 5.56
C GLY A 39 -10.82 -2.22 6.93
N ARG A 40 -10.65 -1.44 8.01
CA ARG A 40 -10.54 -1.98 9.37
C ARG A 40 -11.85 -2.57 9.87
N GLU A 41 -12.94 -1.84 9.69
CA GLU A 41 -14.22 -2.19 10.33
C GLU A 41 -14.98 -3.29 9.57
N VAL A 42 -14.77 -3.38 8.25
CA VAL A 42 -15.47 -4.36 7.41
C VAL A 42 -14.62 -5.60 7.14
N PHE A 43 -13.32 -5.42 6.90
CA PHE A 43 -12.43 -6.50 6.44
C PHE A 43 -11.30 -6.85 7.41
N GLY A 44 -11.16 -6.11 8.52
CA GLY A 44 -10.09 -6.33 9.49
C GLY A 44 -8.70 -5.95 8.96
N GLU A 45 -8.61 -5.12 7.91
CA GLU A 45 -7.32 -4.75 7.33
C GLU A 45 -6.46 -3.94 8.33
N PRO A 46 -5.13 -4.19 8.39
CA PRO A 46 -4.21 -3.52 9.32
C PRO A 46 -3.82 -2.11 8.84
N GLY A 47 -4.76 -1.37 8.25
CA GLY A 47 -4.52 -0.05 7.67
C GLY A 47 -3.91 0.92 8.69
N LYS A 48 -3.01 1.81 8.26
CA LYS A 48 -2.41 2.88 9.07
C LYS A 48 -2.41 4.21 8.30
N PRO A 49 -2.63 5.36 8.95
CA PRO A 49 -2.40 6.65 8.32
C PRO A 49 -0.93 6.78 7.88
N GLY A 50 -0.70 7.20 6.64
CA GLY A 50 0.64 7.38 6.08
C GLY A 50 0.62 8.01 4.69
N GLY A 51 1.76 8.55 4.28
CA GLY A 51 2.00 9.00 2.92
C GLY A 51 2.33 7.82 2.02
N VAL A 52 1.72 7.78 0.85
CA VAL A 52 2.11 6.88 -0.24
C VAL A 52 2.16 7.71 -1.51
N THR A 53 3.31 7.72 -2.15
CA THR A 53 3.51 8.35 -3.45
C THR A 53 3.90 7.29 -4.47
N VAL A 54 3.45 7.49 -5.71
CA VAL A 54 3.90 6.72 -6.86
C VAL A 54 4.18 7.72 -7.96
N GLU A 55 5.41 7.73 -8.42
CA GLU A 55 5.90 8.62 -9.47
C GLU A 55 6.45 7.76 -10.61
N ARG A 56 6.29 8.27 -11.83
CA ARG A 56 6.81 7.63 -13.03
C ARG A 56 7.60 8.64 -13.84
N ASP A 57 8.81 8.24 -14.22
CA ASP A 57 9.69 8.98 -15.13
C ASP A 57 10.10 8.04 -16.28
N GLY A 58 9.54 8.28 -17.47
CA GLY A 58 9.71 7.40 -18.62
C GLY A 58 9.32 5.94 -18.29
N PRO A 59 10.25 4.97 -18.41
CA PRO A 59 9.99 3.58 -18.04
C PRO A 59 10.11 3.32 -16.53
N VAL A 60 10.74 4.21 -15.77
CA VAL A 60 11.03 3.99 -14.34
C VAL A 60 9.83 4.38 -13.50
N VAL A 61 9.48 3.52 -12.54
CA VAL A 61 8.43 3.77 -11.54
C VAL A 61 9.08 3.71 -10.16
N ARG A 62 8.81 4.72 -9.34
CA ARG A 62 9.24 4.79 -7.94
C ARG A 62 8.01 4.96 -7.06
N ALA A 63 7.92 4.18 -6.00
CA ALA A 63 6.92 4.37 -4.95
C ALA A 63 7.61 4.50 -3.60
N GLU A 64 7.11 5.42 -2.78
CA GLU A 64 7.60 5.66 -1.43
C GLU A 64 6.46 5.57 -0.41
N LEU A 65 6.76 4.94 0.73
CA LEU A 65 5.86 4.83 1.87
C LEU A 65 6.48 5.61 3.02
N VAL A 66 5.73 6.57 3.57
CA VAL A 66 6.17 7.43 4.66
C VAL A 66 5.18 7.34 5.81
N ARG A 67 5.69 7.15 7.03
CA ARG A 67 4.87 7.20 8.24
C ARG A 67 5.51 8.14 9.25
N HIS A 68 4.75 9.13 9.72
CA HIS A 68 5.23 10.16 10.66
C HIS A 68 6.53 10.85 10.22
N GLY A 69 6.67 11.13 8.91
CA GLY A 69 7.86 11.77 8.34
C GLY A 69 9.07 10.83 8.17
N ILE A 70 8.92 9.53 8.45
CA ILE A 70 9.98 8.54 8.31
C ILE A 70 9.67 7.66 7.10
N ALA A 71 10.62 7.55 6.18
CA ALA A 71 10.54 6.60 5.07
C ALA A 71 10.51 5.17 5.65
N SER A 72 9.41 4.45 5.42
CA SER A 72 9.22 3.08 5.90
C SER A 72 9.35 2.04 4.79
N GLY A 73 9.39 2.45 3.52
CA GLY A 73 9.64 1.56 2.40
C GLY A 73 9.75 2.29 1.07
N GLU A 74 10.48 1.69 0.14
CA GLU A 74 10.65 2.17 -1.23
C GLU A 74 10.54 0.99 -2.20
N VAL A 75 9.82 1.21 -3.30
CA VAL A 75 9.75 0.28 -4.43
C VAL A 75 10.27 0.99 -5.68
N ARG A 76 11.16 0.33 -6.41
CA ARG A 76 11.63 0.79 -7.73
C ARG A 76 11.40 -0.31 -8.74
N GLY A 77 10.90 0.07 -9.91
CA GLY A 77 10.70 -0.83 -11.03
C GLY A 77 10.86 -0.13 -12.37
N ALA A 78 10.92 -0.91 -13.43
CA ALA A 78 10.90 -0.42 -14.80
C ALA A 78 9.83 -1.15 -15.60
N ILE A 79 9.08 -0.42 -16.43
CA ILE A 79 8.14 -0.96 -17.39
C ILE A 79 8.92 -1.35 -18.64
N LEU A 80 8.89 -2.64 -18.99
CA LEU A 80 9.45 -3.14 -20.23
C LEU A 80 8.41 -2.99 -21.34
N ALA A 81 8.81 -2.51 -22.51
CA ALA A 81 7.96 -2.57 -23.70
C ALA A 81 7.85 -4.04 -24.12
N VAL A 82 6.62 -4.53 -24.25
CA VAL A 82 6.30 -5.88 -24.71
C VAL A 82 5.91 -5.81 -26.18
#